data_AF-A0A143C3B7-F1
#
_entry.id   AF-A0A143C3B7-F1
#
_cell.length_a   1.000
_cell.length_b   1.000
_cell.length_c   1.000
_cell.angle_alpha   90.00
_cell.angle_beta   90.00
_cell.angle_gamma   90.00
#
_symmetry.space_group_name_H-M   'P 1'
#
loop_
_entity.id
_entity.type
_entity.pdbx_description
1 polymer ?
#
loop_
_entity_poly.entity_id
_entity_poly.type
_entity_poly.pdbx_seq_one_letter_code
_entity_poly.pdbx_strand_id
1 'polypeptide(L)'
;MGPLTFASYEGNLTLTFPRELSNAEIYEVPEVMLGGEGSSFKFGPSVYIACHDLLVVAKDIQVFGTGDESEMSVLLNVANLISENVKIRVESAQLHLLCNDLSYPWTQYQKKLNPSKLRSDAREASALYLELRRIVLRFKDAKKGEAALFQPFVDNLIIGENRRARTALDFLQSIGCVELRNSMYLLDLAEFAKLGISRPQLRELEMSEAVVAVSQRLVEFASGKGR
;
A
#
# COMPACT_ATOMS: atom_id res chain seq x y z
N MET A 1 8.67 -12.93 16.15
CA MET A 1 7.77 -14.08 15.98
C MET A 1 7.14 -13.94 14.62
N GLY A 2 7.26 -14.96 13.74
CA GLY A 2 6.67 -14.90 12.40
C GLY A 2 5.14 -15.00 12.42
N PRO A 3 4.45 -14.68 11.31
CA PRO A 3 3.01 -14.91 11.19
C PRO A 3 2.70 -16.39 11.43
N LEU A 4 1.62 -16.64 12.18
CA LEU A 4 1.07 -17.99 12.28
C LEU A 4 0.04 -18.14 11.15
N THR A 5 0.27 -19.12 10.29
CA THR A 5 -0.67 -19.48 9.24
C THR A 5 -1.61 -20.56 9.78
N PHE A 6 -2.90 -20.28 9.76
CA PHE A 6 -3.93 -21.26 10.09
C PHE A 6 -4.90 -21.36 8.90
N ALA A 7 -5.44 -22.54 8.68
CA ALA A 7 -6.65 -22.67 7.87
C ALA A 7 -7.82 -22.20 8.74
N SER A 8 -8.62 -21.24 8.27
CA SER A 8 -9.84 -20.85 8.97
C SER A 8 -10.85 -22.00 8.99
N TYR A 9 -11.93 -21.86 9.77
CA TYR A 9 -13.05 -22.80 9.82
C TYR A 9 -13.69 -23.04 8.44
N GLU A 10 -13.45 -22.14 7.47
CA GLU A 10 -13.95 -22.23 6.08
C GLU A 10 -12.88 -22.72 5.09
N GLY A 11 -11.68 -23.11 5.55
CA GLY A 11 -10.60 -23.61 4.69
C GLY A 11 -9.82 -22.52 3.94
N ASN A 12 -10.03 -21.24 4.29
CA ASN A 12 -9.27 -20.13 3.71
C ASN A 12 -7.89 -19.99 4.39
N LEU A 13 -6.91 -19.52 3.62
CA LEU A 13 -5.58 -19.17 4.13
C LEU A 13 -5.69 -17.90 4.99
N THR A 14 -5.50 -18.03 6.30
CA THR A 14 -5.52 -16.90 7.23
C THR A 14 -4.12 -16.63 7.76
N LEU A 15 -3.67 -15.38 7.63
CA LEU A 15 -2.47 -14.90 8.30
C LEU A 15 -2.81 -14.24 9.63
N THR A 16 -2.29 -14.79 10.73
CA THR A 16 -2.55 -14.28 12.08
C THR A 16 -1.34 -13.58 12.65
N PHE A 17 -1.56 -12.35 13.13
CA PHE A 17 -0.59 -11.54 13.86
C PHE A 17 -1.11 -11.29 15.28
N PRO A 18 -0.54 -11.92 16.31
CA PRO A 18 -1.15 -11.89 17.64
C PRO A 18 -0.88 -10.63 18.45
N ARG A 19 0.18 -9.85 18.14
CA ARG A 19 0.64 -8.74 19.00
C ARG A 19 1.08 -7.49 18.26
N GLU A 20 1.84 -7.64 17.20
CA GLU A 20 2.44 -6.50 16.50
C GLU A 20 2.67 -6.83 15.03
N LEU A 21 2.56 -5.80 14.20
CA LEU A 21 2.97 -5.81 12.80
C LEU A 21 3.67 -4.49 12.46
N SER A 22 4.90 -4.58 11.97
CA SER A 22 5.74 -3.45 11.60
C SER A 22 6.52 -3.77 10.33
N ASN A 23 6.76 -2.76 9.48
CA ASN A 23 7.53 -2.86 8.24
C ASN A 23 7.11 -4.01 7.31
N ALA A 24 5.80 -4.24 7.19
CA ALA A 24 5.26 -5.42 6.52
C ALA A 24 4.42 -5.03 5.30
N GLU A 25 4.52 -5.86 4.26
CA GLU A 25 3.69 -5.78 3.06
C GLU A 25 2.98 -7.12 2.88
N ILE A 26 1.66 -7.10 3.03
CA ILE A 26 0.79 -8.28 2.91
C ILE A 26 -0.14 -8.02 1.73
N TYR A 27 -0.16 -8.93 0.75
CA TYR A 27 -0.93 -8.79 -0.47
C TYR A 27 -1.56 -10.11 -0.88
N GLU A 28 -2.72 -10.01 -1.53
CA GLU A 28 -3.42 -11.15 -2.15
C GLU A 28 -3.77 -12.29 -1.17
N VAL A 29 -3.91 -11.96 0.11
CA VAL A 29 -4.33 -12.90 1.15
C VAL A 29 -5.85 -12.86 1.26
N PRO A 30 -6.55 -14.01 1.31
CA PRO A 30 -7.99 -14.04 1.56
C PRO A 30 -8.33 -13.36 2.88
N GLU A 31 -7.65 -13.75 3.97
CA GLU A 31 -7.98 -13.29 5.31
C GLU A 31 -6.73 -12.93 6.14
N VAL A 32 -6.80 -11.81 6.85
CA VAL A 32 -5.80 -11.41 7.84
C VAL A 32 -6.46 -11.19 9.19
N MET A 33 -5.90 -11.79 10.24
CA MET A 33 -6.37 -11.63 11.61
C MET A 33 -5.35 -10.88 12.46
N LEU A 34 -5.81 -9.83 13.14
CA LEU A 34 -5.02 -8.93 13.95
C LEU A 34 -5.44 -9.02 15.42
N GLY A 35 -4.50 -9.43 16.27
CA GLY A 35 -4.68 -9.64 17.70
C GLY A 35 -4.99 -11.08 18.07
N GLY A 36 -5.05 -11.31 19.39
CA GLY A 36 -5.64 -12.49 20.01
C GLY A 36 -6.69 -12.06 21.04
N GLU A 37 -7.36 -13.03 21.67
CA GLU A 37 -8.39 -12.73 22.67
C GLU A 37 -7.87 -11.82 23.79
N GLY A 38 -8.55 -10.68 23.97
CA GLY A 38 -8.28 -9.73 25.07
C GLY A 38 -6.97 -8.95 24.95
N SER A 39 -6.25 -9.04 23.83
CA SER A 39 -4.96 -8.38 23.67
C SER A 39 -5.06 -6.96 23.10
N SER A 40 -4.06 -6.14 23.41
CA SER A 40 -3.73 -4.98 22.60
C SER A 40 -2.92 -5.41 21.38
N PHE A 41 -3.02 -4.66 20.28
CA PHE A 41 -2.27 -4.88 19.06
C PHE A 41 -1.57 -3.60 18.61
N LYS A 42 -0.34 -3.72 18.11
CA LYS A 42 0.45 -2.59 17.63
C LYS A 42 0.68 -2.62 16.13
N PHE A 43 0.48 -1.47 15.49
CA PHE A 43 0.59 -1.26 14.05
C PHE A 43 1.63 -0.21 13.71
N GLY A 44 2.51 -0.52 12.76
CA GLY A 44 3.46 0.44 12.19
C GLY A 44 4.89 0.24 12.68
N PRO A 45 5.86 1.03 12.19
CA PRO A 45 5.75 1.91 11.02
C PRO A 45 5.59 1.10 9.73
N SER A 46 5.22 1.77 8.62
CA SER A 46 5.27 1.24 7.25
C SER A 46 4.61 -0.12 7.05
N VAL A 47 3.29 -0.21 7.30
CA VAL A 47 2.52 -1.44 7.07
C VAL A 47 1.53 -1.24 5.93
N TYR A 48 1.55 -2.16 4.96
CA TYR A 48 0.54 -2.27 3.92
C TYR A 48 -0.15 -3.64 4.00
N ILE A 49 -1.49 -3.64 4.07
CA ILE A 49 -2.29 -4.86 4.01
C ILE A 49 -3.31 -4.72 2.88
N ALA A 50 -3.25 -5.64 1.93
CA ALA A 50 -4.28 -5.86 0.93
C ALA A 50 -4.85 -7.28 1.07
N CYS A 51 -6.07 -7.39 1.59
CA CYS A 51 -6.77 -8.66 1.78
C CYS A 51 -8.26 -8.52 1.49
N HIS A 52 -8.97 -9.64 1.38
CA HIS A 52 -10.43 -9.58 1.26
C HIS A 52 -11.05 -9.27 2.63
N ASP A 53 -10.74 -10.09 3.63
CA ASP A 53 -11.30 -9.98 4.97
C ASP A 53 -10.21 -9.63 6.00
N LEU A 54 -10.44 -8.54 6.73
CA LEU A 54 -9.59 -8.14 7.86
C LEU A 54 -10.36 -8.30 9.17
N LEU A 55 -9.94 -9.27 9.98
CA LEU A 55 -10.51 -9.55 11.28
C LEU A 55 -9.65 -8.90 12.37
N VAL A 56 -10.24 -7.98 13.12
CA VAL A 56 -9.58 -7.37 14.28
C VAL A 56 -10.20 -7.92 15.55
N VAL A 57 -9.45 -8.80 16.21
CA VAL A 57 -9.85 -9.45 17.48
C VAL A 57 -9.31 -8.66 18.69
N ALA A 58 -8.28 -7.84 18.49
CA ALA A 58 -7.76 -6.97 19.54
C ALA A 58 -8.78 -5.92 19.99
N LYS A 59 -8.83 -5.66 21.30
CA LYS A 59 -9.70 -4.62 21.88
C LYS A 59 -9.10 -3.22 21.80
N ASP A 60 -7.77 -3.13 21.79
CA ASP A 60 -7.04 -1.88 21.70
C ASP A 60 -6.01 -1.97 20.57
N ILE A 61 -6.09 -1.06 19.60
CA ILE A 61 -5.09 -0.88 18.54
C ILE A 61 -4.29 0.39 18.83
N GLN A 62 -2.98 0.25 18.82
CA GLN A 62 -2.04 1.38 18.84
C GLN A 62 -1.33 1.46 17.49
N VAL A 63 -1.53 2.55 16.77
CA VAL A 63 -0.82 2.86 15.53
C VAL A 63 0.32 3.81 15.84
N PHE A 64 1.55 3.40 15.53
CA PHE A 64 2.77 4.14 15.80
C PHE A 64 3.62 4.32 14.53
N GLY A 65 4.37 5.41 14.50
CA GLY A 65 5.39 5.69 13.49
C GLY A 65 6.74 5.95 14.17
N THR A 66 7.82 6.13 13.41
CA THR A 66 9.12 6.48 14.01
C THR A 66 9.29 7.99 14.24
N GLY A 67 8.35 8.82 13.79
CA GLY A 67 8.42 10.28 13.85
C GLY A 67 9.15 10.93 12.68
N ASP A 68 9.64 10.14 11.71
CA ASP A 68 10.18 10.65 10.45
C ASP A 68 9.04 10.91 9.45
N GLU A 69 8.89 12.15 8.98
CA GLU A 69 7.90 12.55 7.96
C GLU A 69 8.06 11.82 6.62
N SER A 70 9.21 11.17 6.40
CA SER A 70 9.48 10.37 5.21
C SER A 70 8.88 8.96 5.25
N GLU A 71 8.40 8.49 6.41
CA GLU A 71 7.89 7.14 6.55
C GLU A 71 6.52 6.91 5.94
N MET A 72 6.30 5.67 5.48
CA MET A 72 5.03 5.27 4.93
C MET A 72 4.00 5.04 6.05
N SER A 73 2.83 5.60 5.81
CA SER A 73 1.63 5.40 6.61
C SER A 73 1.20 3.94 6.68
N VAL A 74 0.44 3.60 7.72
CA VAL A 74 -0.28 2.33 7.74
C VAL A 74 -1.43 2.44 6.74
N LEU A 75 -1.41 1.59 5.72
CA LEU A 75 -2.45 1.54 4.70
C LEU A 75 -3.10 0.16 4.69
N LEU A 76 -4.40 0.16 4.97
CA LEU A 76 -5.25 -1.01 4.92
C LEU A 76 -6.16 -0.90 3.69
N ASN A 77 -6.05 -1.82 2.76
CA ASN A 77 -6.90 -1.92 1.58
C ASN A 77 -7.69 -3.23 1.63
N VAL A 78 -8.91 -3.17 2.12
CA VAL A 78 -9.68 -4.35 2.52
C VAL A 78 -11.09 -4.28 1.95
N ALA A 79 -11.65 -5.44 1.56
CA ALA A 79 -13.03 -5.49 1.08
C ALA A 79 -13.99 -5.43 2.27
N ASN A 80 -13.72 -6.22 3.31
CA ASN A 80 -14.50 -6.27 4.54
C ASN A 80 -13.58 -6.06 5.75
N LEU A 81 -14.02 -5.20 6.68
CA LEU A 81 -13.39 -5.03 7.99
C LEU A 81 -14.36 -5.49 9.07
N ILE A 82 -13.96 -6.53 9.80
CA ILE A 82 -14.75 -7.12 10.89
C ILE A 82 -14.04 -6.81 12.21
N SER A 83 -14.70 -6.05 13.08
CA SER A 83 -14.17 -5.71 14.41
C SER A 83 -15.30 -5.41 15.38
N GLU A 84 -15.13 -5.77 16.65
CA GLU A 84 -16.11 -5.48 17.71
C GLU A 84 -15.49 -4.65 18.84
N ASN A 85 -16.13 -3.53 19.20
CA ASN A 85 -15.77 -2.69 20.36
C ASN A 85 -14.28 -2.28 20.44
N VAL A 86 -13.62 -2.13 19.29
CA VAL A 86 -12.21 -1.76 19.23
C VAL A 86 -11.99 -0.29 19.59
N LYS A 87 -10.90 0.00 20.30
CA LYS A 87 -10.39 1.35 20.52
C LYS A 87 -9.12 1.55 19.72
N ILE A 88 -9.03 2.66 19.00
CA ILE A 88 -7.88 2.97 18.13
C ILE A 88 -7.18 4.22 18.66
N ARG A 89 -5.87 4.12 18.90
CA ARG A 89 -5.00 5.24 19.25
C ARG A 89 -3.95 5.42 18.16
N VAL A 90 -3.78 6.65 17.70
CA VAL A 90 -2.83 7.00 16.66
C VAL A 90 -1.92 8.09 17.23
N GLU A 91 -0.64 7.81 17.38
CA GLU A 91 0.30 8.70 18.09
C GLU A 91 1.12 9.56 17.13
N SER A 92 1.84 8.93 16.20
CA SER A 92 2.86 9.57 15.34
C SER A 92 2.83 9.03 13.91
N ALA A 93 1.75 8.36 13.52
CA ALA A 93 1.58 7.76 12.20
C ALA A 93 0.25 8.19 11.58
N GLN A 94 0.12 8.03 10.28
CA GLN A 94 -1.17 8.13 9.61
C GLN A 94 -1.72 6.71 9.41
N LEU A 95 -2.98 6.52 9.76
CA LEU A 95 -3.75 5.33 9.43
C LEU A 95 -4.72 5.69 8.30
N HIS A 96 -4.54 5.04 7.15
CA HIS A 96 -5.42 5.17 6.00
C HIS A 96 -6.11 3.85 5.74
N LEU A 97 -7.42 3.88 5.52
CA LEU A 97 -8.24 2.71 5.29
C LEU A 97 -9.06 2.87 4.01
N LEU A 98 -8.86 1.97 3.06
CA LEU A 98 -9.63 1.82 1.84
C LEU A 98 -10.57 0.62 2.04
N CYS A 99 -11.81 0.92 2.40
CA CYS A 99 -12.89 -0.05 2.60
C CYS A 99 -14.20 0.68 2.31
N ASN A 100 -15.16 0.03 1.65
CA ASN A 100 -16.41 0.70 1.24
C ASN A 100 -17.34 0.91 2.44
N ASP A 101 -17.56 -0.16 3.21
CA ASP A 101 -18.48 -0.17 4.33
C ASP A 101 -17.69 -0.22 5.63
N LEU A 102 -17.87 0.81 6.46
CA LEU A 102 -17.17 0.95 7.73
C LEU A 102 -18.12 1.44 8.82
N SER A 103 -17.86 0.95 10.03
CA SER A 103 -18.50 1.41 11.25
C SER A 103 -17.51 2.19 12.13
N TYR A 104 -18.03 2.91 13.12
CA TYR A 104 -17.20 3.54 14.14
C TYR A 104 -16.38 2.47 14.90
N PRO A 105 -15.08 2.69 15.22
CA PRO A 105 -14.32 3.93 15.06
C PRO A 105 -13.52 4.04 13.74
N TRP A 106 -13.72 3.15 12.78
CA TRP A 106 -12.89 3.07 11.56
C TRP A 106 -13.21 4.15 10.52
N THR A 107 -14.44 4.65 10.50
CA THR A 107 -14.92 5.64 9.52
C THR A 107 -14.06 6.91 9.45
N GLN A 108 -13.44 7.32 10.56
CA GLN A 108 -12.57 8.50 10.62
C GLN A 108 -11.24 8.33 9.85
N TYR A 109 -10.83 7.09 9.59
CA TYR A 109 -9.61 6.76 8.84
C TYR A 109 -9.89 6.39 7.37
N GLN A 110 -11.16 6.42 6.98
CA GLN A 110 -11.58 6.05 5.63
C GLN A 110 -11.04 7.06 4.61
N LYS A 111 -10.28 6.57 3.64
CA LYS A 111 -9.94 7.29 2.42
C LYS A 111 -10.81 6.74 1.29
N LYS A 112 -11.33 7.63 0.45
CA LYS A 112 -12.09 7.25 -0.74
C LYS A 112 -11.21 7.42 -1.96
N LEU A 113 -10.66 6.32 -2.46
CA LEU A 113 -10.28 6.26 -3.88
C LEU A 113 -11.58 6.25 -4.65
N ASN A 114 -11.99 7.36 -5.25
CA ASN A 114 -13.26 7.42 -5.96
C ASN A 114 -13.13 6.64 -7.28
N PRO A 115 -13.61 5.38 -7.36
CA PRO A 115 -13.37 4.54 -8.53
C PRO A 115 -14.22 5.00 -9.69
N SER A 116 -15.29 5.79 -9.46
CA SER A 116 -16.21 6.26 -10.50
C SER A 116 -15.56 7.23 -11.51
N LYS A 117 -14.41 7.82 -11.17
CA LYS A 117 -13.59 8.59 -12.13
C LYS A 117 -12.69 7.69 -12.99
N LEU A 118 -12.52 6.44 -12.60
CA LEU A 118 -11.80 5.41 -13.34
C LEU A 118 -12.89 4.60 -14.09
N ARG A 119 -12.72 4.28 -15.37
CA ARG A 119 -13.76 3.63 -16.21
C ARG A 119 -14.02 2.17 -15.77
N SER A 120 -14.58 1.31 -16.63
CA SER A 120 -14.88 -0.12 -16.39
C SER A 120 -13.80 -0.92 -15.64
N ASP A 121 -12.55 -0.47 -15.69
CA ASP A 121 -11.39 -1.11 -15.07
C ASP A 121 -10.97 -0.45 -13.74
N ALA A 122 -11.88 0.27 -13.07
CA ALA A 122 -11.60 1.08 -11.89
C ALA A 122 -10.87 0.36 -10.76
N ARG A 123 -11.18 -0.92 -10.57
CA ARG A 123 -10.53 -1.78 -9.56
C ARG A 123 -9.07 -2.05 -9.92
N GLU A 124 -8.79 -2.42 -11.17
CA GLU A 124 -7.43 -2.69 -11.64
C GLU A 124 -6.61 -1.40 -11.70
N ALA A 125 -7.21 -0.29 -12.14
CA ALA A 125 -6.60 1.03 -12.14
C ALA A 125 -6.17 1.45 -10.72
N SER A 126 -7.05 1.25 -9.73
CA SER A 126 -6.75 1.55 -8.32
C SER A 126 -5.64 0.64 -7.79
N ALA A 127 -5.67 -0.64 -8.12
CA ALA A 127 -4.63 -1.59 -7.70
C ALA A 127 -3.26 -1.20 -8.28
N LEU A 128 -3.17 -0.94 -9.59
CA LEU A 128 -1.92 -0.49 -10.24
C LEU A 128 -1.43 0.85 -9.69
N TYR A 129 -2.33 1.78 -9.39
CA TYR A 129 -1.97 3.05 -8.77
C TYR A 129 -1.37 2.88 -7.36
N LEU A 130 -1.96 2.00 -6.54
CA LEU A 130 -1.43 1.69 -5.21
C LEU A 130 -0.04 1.05 -5.27
N GLU A 131 0.21 0.22 -6.28
CA GLU A 131 1.53 -0.35 -6.56
C GLU A 131 2.55 0.72 -6.99
N LEU A 132 2.16 1.62 -7.91
CA LEU A 132 3.00 2.77 -8.29
C LEU A 132 3.35 3.63 -7.08
N ARG A 133 2.35 3.96 -6.26
CA ARG A 133 2.54 4.71 -5.00
C ARG A 133 3.56 4.01 -4.12
N ARG A 134 3.41 2.70 -3.90
CA ARG A 134 4.31 1.90 -3.05
C ARG A 134 5.74 1.99 -3.53
N ILE A 135 5.96 1.78 -4.83
CA ILE A 135 7.28 1.84 -5.44
C ILE A 135 7.88 3.24 -5.28
N VAL A 136 7.16 4.30 -5.67
CA VAL A 136 7.66 5.68 -5.65
C VAL A 136 7.99 6.15 -4.24
N LEU A 137 7.17 5.82 -3.24
CA LEU A 137 7.40 6.24 -1.86
C LEU A 137 8.57 5.51 -1.18
N ARG A 138 9.07 4.40 -1.75
CA ARG A 138 10.27 3.72 -1.25
C ARG A 138 11.56 4.44 -1.65
N PHE A 139 11.55 5.22 -2.73
CA PHE A 139 12.71 6.00 -3.15
C PHE A 139 12.95 7.15 -2.16
N LYS A 140 14.02 7.05 -1.36
CA LYS A 140 14.43 8.12 -0.45
C LYS A 140 15.21 9.20 -1.21
N ASP A 141 15.01 10.46 -0.84
CA ASP A 141 15.79 11.57 -1.39
C ASP A 141 17.27 11.35 -1.11
N ALA A 142 18.08 11.26 -2.17
CA ALA A 142 19.53 11.26 -2.06
C ALA A 142 20.08 12.65 -2.39
N LYS A 143 21.37 12.86 -2.09
CA LYS A 143 22.06 14.09 -2.47
C LYS A 143 22.12 14.18 -4.01
N LYS A 144 21.69 15.32 -4.56
CA LYS A 144 21.68 15.71 -6.01
C LYS A 144 20.40 15.38 -6.82
N GLY A 145 19.23 15.29 -6.20
CA GLY A 145 17.95 15.28 -6.94
C GLY A 145 17.57 13.96 -7.60
N GLU A 146 18.42 12.94 -7.48
CA GLU A 146 18.09 11.55 -7.80
C GLU A 146 17.74 10.82 -6.50
N ALA A 147 16.67 10.03 -6.52
CA ALA A 147 16.37 9.10 -5.44
C ALA A 147 16.72 7.69 -5.91
N ALA A 148 17.43 6.90 -5.11
CA ALA A 148 18.04 5.65 -5.57
C ALA A 148 17.67 4.46 -4.67
N LEU A 149 17.47 3.29 -5.28
CA LEU A 149 17.25 2.02 -4.59
C LEU A 149 18.07 0.91 -5.22
N PHE A 150 18.63 0.03 -4.37
CA PHE A 150 19.39 -1.11 -4.84
C PHE A 150 18.50 -2.09 -5.60
N GLN A 151 18.91 -2.51 -6.80
CA GLN A 151 18.08 -3.33 -7.68
C GLN A 151 17.62 -4.63 -7.01
N PRO A 152 18.51 -5.46 -6.41
CA PRO A 152 18.07 -6.68 -5.71
C PRO A 152 17.08 -6.42 -4.57
N PHE A 153 17.11 -5.24 -3.93
CA PHE A 153 16.13 -4.86 -2.94
C PHE A 153 14.76 -4.59 -3.58
N VAL A 154 14.73 -3.83 -4.68
CA VAL A 154 13.49 -3.57 -5.42
C VAL A 154 12.92 -4.87 -5.99
N ASP A 155 13.73 -5.63 -6.73
CA ASP A 155 13.26 -6.82 -7.43
C ASP A 155 12.75 -7.91 -6.49
N ASN A 156 13.43 -8.16 -5.37
CA ASN A 156 13.06 -9.26 -4.47
C ASN A 156 12.07 -8.85 -3.37
N LEU A 157 12.18 -7.64 -2.83
CA LEU A 157 11.40 -7.23 -1.65
C LEU A 157 10.24 -6.29 -1.98
N ILE A 158 10.40 -5.38 -2.93
CA ILE A 158 9.31 -4.46 -3.32
C ILE A 158 8.43 -5.07 -4.41
N ILE A 159 9.04 -5.68 -5.43
CA ILE A 159 8.30 -6.28 -6.55
C ILE A 159 7.97 -7.74 -6.24
N GLY A 160 8.98 -8.54 -5.91
CA GLY A 160 8.81 -9.98 -5.65
C GLY A 160 8.07 -10.67 -6.79
N GLU A 161 7.05 -11.45 -6.45
CA GLU A 161 6.19 -12.16 -7.41
C GLU A 161 4.94 -11.35 -7.84
N ASN A 162 4.77 -10.13 -7.32
CA ASN A 162 3.60 -9.30 -7.58
C ASN A 162 3.65 -8.72 -9.01
N ARG A 163 2.80 -9.27 -9.89
CA ARG A 163 2.72 -8.87 -11.31
C ARG A 163 2.30 -7.40 -11.48
N ARG A 164 1.42 -6.88 -10.63
CA ARG A 164 0.99 -5.47 -10.71
C ARG A 164 2.13 -4.53 -10.34
N ALA A 165 2.89 -4.88 -9.31
CA ALA A 165 4.10 -4.14 -8.93
C ALA A 165 5.12 -4.11 -10.07
N ARG A 166 5.37 -5.26 -10.72
CA ARG A 166 6.25 -5.33 -11.89
C ARG A 166 5.74 -4.44 -13.03
N THR A 167 4.45 -4.49 -13.34
CA THR A 167 3.83 -3.63 -14.36
C THR A 167 3.99 -2.14 -14.03
N ALA A 168 3.80 -1.75 -12.76
CA ALA A 168 3.97 -0.37 -12.33
C ALA A 168 5.43 0.10 -12.45
N LEU A 169 6.40 -0.74 -12.09
CA LEU A 169 7.83 -0.44 -12.28
C LEU A 169 8.18 -0.31 -13.77
N ASP A 170 7.76 -1.26 -14.59
CA ASP A 170 8.02 -1.25 -16.03
C ASP A 170 7.40 -0.02 -16.71
N PHE A 171 6.21 0.39 -16.27
CA PHE A 171 5.57 1.62 -16.73
C PHE A 171 6.44 2.83 -16.41
N LEU A 172 6.89 2.98 -15.16
CA LEU A 172 7.78 4.07 -14.74
C LEU A 172 9.09 4.10 -15.55
N GLN A 173 9.63 2.94 -15.90
CA GLN A 173 10.80 2.85 -16.78
C GLN A 173 10.49 3.27 -18.22
N SER A 174 9.36 2.81 -18.77
CA SER A 174 8.97 3.10 -20.15
C SER A 174 8.75 4.60 -20.42
N ILE A 175 8.33 5.35 -19.39
CA ILE A 175 8.10 6.80 -19.47
C ILE A 175 9.31 7.62 -19.00
N GLY A 176 10.45 6.98 -18.72
CA GLY A 176 11.69 7.63 -18.32
C GLY A 176 11.72 8.16 -16.89
N CYS A 177 10.73 7.84 -16.05
CA CYS A 177 10.75 8.24 -14.64
C CYS A 177 11.75 7.42 -13.82
N VAL A 178 12.00 6.15 -14.22
CA VAL A 178 12.93 5.27 -13.53
C VAL A 178 13.98 4.71 -14.50
N GLU A 179 15.26 4.86 -14.18
CA GLU A 179 16.38 4.27 -14.92
C GLU A 179 17.04 3.17 -14.07
N LEU A 180 17.49 2.08 -14.70
CA LEU A 180 18.38 1.11 -14.06
C LEU A 180 19.83 1.42 -14.46
N ARG A 181 20.66 1.82 -13.50
CA ARG A 181 22.08 2.13 -13.72
C ARG A 181 22.94 1.55 -12.59
N ASN A 182 24.01 0.84 -12.92
CA ASN A 182 24.96 0.30 -11.94
C ASN A 182 24.30 -0.51 -10.80
N SER A 183 23.32 -1.36 -11.11
CA SER A 183 22.52 -2.13 -10.13
C SER A 183 21.69 -1.27 -9.17
N MET A 184 21.39 -0.02 -9.54
CA MET A 184 20.52 0.88 -8.81
C MET A 184 19.37 1.31 -9.71
N TYR A 185 18.15 1.23 -9.20
CA TYR A 185 17.05 1.99 -9.76
C TYR A 185 17.20 3.45 -9.32
N LEU A 186 17.09 4.37 -10.26
CA LEU A 186 17.15 5.81 -10.06
C LEU A 186 15.80 6.40 -10.46
N LEU A 187 15.13 7.09 -9.54
CA LEU A 187 13.92 7.86 -9.81
C LEU A 187 14.33 9.29 -10.16
N ASP A 188 14.04 9.70 -11.39
CA ASP A 188 14.15 11.09 -11.84
C ASP A 188 12.94 11.88 -11.33
N LEU A 189 13.18 12.72 -10.32
CA LEU A 189 12.12 13.53 -9.71
C LEU A 189 11.56 14.59 -10.65
N ALA A 190 12.35 15.07 -11.63
CA ALA A 190 11.90 16.06 -12.60
C ALA A 190 10.98 15.41 -13.63
N GLU A 191 11.33 14.24 -14.17
CA GLU A 191 10.44 13.47 -15.06
C GLU A 191 9.18 13.02 -14.32
N PHE A 192 9.32 12.57 -13.07
CA PHE A 192 8.16 12.21 -12.25
C PHE A 192 7.22 13.38 -12.00
N ALA A 193 7.76 14.58 -11.74
CA ALA A 193 6.96 15.79 -11.53
C ALA A 193 6.13 16.18 -12.77
N LYS A 194 6.57 15.85 -13.99
CA LYS A 194 5.80 16.08 -15.23
C LYS A 194 4.50 15.29 -15.27
N LEU A 195 4.36 14.23 -14.46
CA LEU A 195 3.10 13.51 -14.30
C LEU A 195 2.04 14.33 -13.55
N GLY A 196 2.41 15.47 -12.95
CA GLY A 196 1.50 16.30 -12.15
C GLY A 196 1.15 15.69 -10.79
N ILE A 197 1.94 14.71 -10.32
CA ILE A 197 1.74 14.02 -9.04
C ILE A 197 2.94 14.33 -8.13
N SER A 198 2.64 14.78 -6.92
CA SER A 198 3.65 15.00 -5.88
C SER A 198 3.69 13.85 -4.86
N ARG A 199 4.83 13.68 -4.17
CA ARG A 199 4.95 12.69 -3.09
C ARG A 199 3.96 12.92 -1.93
N PRO A 200 3.70 14.15 -1.45
CA PRO A 200 2.66 14.39 -0.46
C PRO A 200 1.28 13.89 -0.91
N GLN A 201 0.89 14.14 -2.16
CA GLN A 201 -0.37 13.64 -2.72
C GLN A 201 -0.43 12.11 -2.73
N LEU A 202 0.67 11.45 -3.10
CA LEU A 202 0.78 9.99 -3.00
C LEU A 202 0.59 9.52 -1.56
N ARG A 203 1.27 10.13 -0.58
CA ARG A 203 1.16 9.73 0.85
C ARG A 203 -0.27 9.82 1.35
N GLU A 204 -0.95 10.92 1.04
CA GLU A 204 -2.32 11.22 1.48
C GLU A 204 -3.44 10.50 0.72
N LEU A 205 -3.07 9.80 -0.37
CA LEU A 205 -4.01 9.20 -1.32
C LEU A 205 -4.98 10.26 -1.88
N GLU A 206 -4.45 11.46 -2.17
CA GLU A 206 -5.24 12.55 -2.72
C GLU A 206 -5.55 12.31 -4.20
N MET A 207 -6.84 12.35 -4.55
CA MET A 207 -7.30 12.12 -5.92
C MET A 207 -7.30 13.43 -6.73
N SER A 208 -6.27 13.64 -7.53
CA SER A 208 -6.18 14.73 -8.51
C SER A 208 -6.49 14.25 -9.94
N GLU A 209 -6.70 15.17 -10.88
CA GLU A 209 -6.85 14.83 -12.31
C GLU A 209 -5.61 14.12 -12.86
N ALA A 210 -4.42 14.51 -12.39
CA ALA A 210 -3.16 13.86 -12.71
C ALA A 210 -3.11 12.41 -12.23
N VAL A 211 -3.60 12.13 -11.01
CA VAL A 211 -3.70 10.75 -10.48
C VAL A 211 -4.63 9.90 -11.35
N VAL A 212 -5.78 10.44 -11.75
CA VAL A 212 -6.71 9.76 -12.66
C VAL A 212 -6.06 9.46 -14.00
N ALA A 213 -5.38 10.44 -14.60
CA ALA A 213 -4.70 10.29 -15.89
C ALA A 213 -3.58 9.24 -15.84
N VAL A 214 -2.74 9.25 -14.79
CA VAL A 214 -1.67 8.25 -14.61
C VAL A 214 -2.26 6.86 -14.40
N SER A 215 -3.34 6.74 -13.63
CA SER A 215 -4.02 5.47 -13.41
C SER A 215 -4.58 4.88 -14.72
N GLN A 216 -5.11 5.74 -15.61
CA GLN A 216 -5.58 5.31 -16.93
C GLN A 216 -4.41 4.84 -17.82
N ARG A 217 -3.33 5.62 -17.89
CA ARG A 217 -2.12 5.25 -18.66
C ARG A 217 -1.50 3.94 -18.19
N LEU A 218 -1.54 3.66 -16.89
CA LEU A 218 -1.10 2.39 -16.30
C LEU A 218 -1.94 1.20 -16.80
N VAL A 219 -3.27 1.34 -16.84
CA VAL A 219 -4.18 0.28 -17.33
C VAL A 219 -3.96 0.03 -18.83
N GLU A 220 -3.82 1.10 -19.61
CA GLU A 220 -3.52 0.99 -21.05
C GLU A 220 -2.19 0.28 -21.28
N PHE A 221 -1.15 0.63 -20.52
CA PHE A 221 0.15 -0.03 -20.58
C PHE A 221 0.08 -1.51 -20.20
N ALA A 222 -0.64 -1.85 -19.13
CA ALA A 222 -0.86 -3.23 -18.70
C ALA A 222 -1.56 -4.06 -19.78
N SER A 223 -2.56 -3.48 -20.44
CA SER A 223 -3.32 -4.11 -21.52
C SER A 223 -2.49 -4.29 -22.80
N GLY A 224 -1.57 -3.37 -23.07
CA GLY A 224 -0.68 -3.42 -24.24
C GLY A 224 0.40 -4.50 -24.16
N LYS A 225 0.86 -4.88 -22.97
CA LYS A 225 1.83 -5.97 -22.76
C LYS A 225 1.25 -7.37 -22.90
N GLY A 226 -0.07 -7.51 -22.96
CA GLY A 226 -0.77 -8.78 -23.17
C GLY A 226 -0.93 -9.20 -24.64
N ARG A 227 -0.30 -8.49 -25.58
CA ARG A 227 -0.23 -8.81 -27.02
C ARG A 227 1.21 -9.09 -27.42
#